data_AF-A0A4U0WHQ7-F1
#
_entry.id   AF-A0A4U0WHQ7-F1
#
_cell.length_a   1.000
_cell.length_b   1.000
_cell.length_c   1.000
_cell.angle_alpha   90.00
_cell.angle_beta   90.00
_cell.angle_gamma   90.00
#
_symmetry.space_group_name_H-M   'P 1'
#
loop_
_entity.id
_entity.type
_entity.pdbx_description
1 polymer ?
#
loop_
_entity_poly.entity_id
_entity_poly.type
_entity_poly.pdbx_seq_one_letter_code
_entity_poly.pdbx_strand_id
1 'polypeptide(L)'
;MWERNCACHRFFKVGKWQRYFQVAAGHSREKTETAERTEYAFFRKLETDMIQAERDATEEANHEIKAAIALPPPGEESSLSRIIDTMDAMLREAHSWCFDGPDCMLTWPCRIVLSRFQSPQSESFGKVRPFDPYKEPGTLKTYFGTALRALAYFDRVAATPEYFFSPDTEDSRRPEDSMKPTEEQLEAWREVHMLARSALSHEHKADEERLKNSLLEFWMLLVGHQTESRRYHSPLLSFCAMLSIKPSTQN
;
A
#
# COMPACT_ATOMS: atom_id res chain seq x y z
N MET A 1 -47.20 -19.00 -27.03
CA MET A 1 -45.96 -19.69 -27.42
C MET A 1 -45.01 -19.76 -26.23
N TRP A 2 -45.35 -20.56 -25.22
CA TRP A 2 -44.46 -20.94 -24.10
C TRP A 2 -44.83 -22.37 -23.71
N GLU A 3 -44.25 -23.35 -24.41
CA GLU A 3 -44.60 -24.78 -24.29
C GLU A 3 -43.53 -25.62 -23.56
N ARG A 4 -42.57 -24.99 -22.85
CA ARG A 4 -41.49 -25.74 -22.18
C ARG A 4 -41.18 -25.20 -20.78
N ASN A 5 -40.99 -26.13 -19.84
CA ASN A 5 -40.41 -25.87 -18.52
C ASN A 5 -38.99 -25.33 -18.70
N CYS A 6 -38.80 -24.05 -18.37
CA CYS A 6 -37.51 -23.37 -18.46
C CYS A 6 -37.04 -23.04 -17.05
N ALA A 7 -35.85 -23.47 -16.66
CA ALA A 7 -35.19 -22.97 -15.46
C ALA A 7 -34.27 -21.81 -15.86
N CYS A 8 -34.44 -20.66 -15.20
CA CYS A 8 -33.55 -19.51 -15.36
C CYS A 8 -32.33 -19.68 -14.46
N HIS A 9 -31.14 -19.80 -15.06
CA HIS A 9 -29.89 -19.84 -14.31
C HIS A 9 -29.18 -18.47 -14.37
N ARG A 10 -28.71 -17.99 -13.22
CA ARG A 10 -27.96 -16.74 -13.08
C ARG A 10 -26.46 -17.06 -13.09
N PHE A 11 -25.76 -16.68 -14.14
CA PHE A 11 -24.34 -17.01 -14.33
C PHE A 11 -23.39 -15.92 -13.81
N PHE A 12 -23.82 -14.65 -13.82
CA PHE A 12 -22.91 -13.53 -13.61
C PHE A 12 -23.64 -12.29 -13.08
N LYS A 13 -23.01 -11.54 -12.16
CA LYS A 13 -23.50 -10.25 -11.67
C LYS A 13 -22.33 -9.26 -11.61
N VAL A 14 -22.35 -8.24 -12.47
CA VAL A 14 -21.48 -7.06 -12.36
C VAL A 14 -22.35 -5.82 -12.24
N GLY A 15 -22.31 -5.18 -11.08
CA GLY A 15 -23.14 -4.02 -10.76
C GLY A 15 -24.64 -4.30 -10.83
N LYS A 16 -25.37 -3.49 -11.62
CA LYS A 16 -26.84 -3.55 -11.79
C LYS A 16 -27.31 -4.40 -12.98
N TRP A 17 -26.42 -4.98 -13.77
CA TRP A 17 -26.78 -5.74 -14.96
C TRP A 17 -26.84 -7.25 -14.66
N GLN A 18 -27.94 -7.89 -15.04
CA GLN A 18 -28.15 -9.33 -14.96
C GLN A 18 -28.41 -9.89 -16.36
N ARG A 19 -27.69 -10.95 -16.72
CA ARG A 19 -27.97 -11.76 -17.92
C ARG A 19 -28.44 -13.14 -17.49
N TYR A 20 -29.49 -13.62 -18.15
CA TYR A 20 -30.05 -14.96 -18.00
C TYR A 20 -29.87 -15.72 -19.31
N PHE A 21 -29.62 -17.02 -19.23
CA PHE A 21 -29.78 -17.90 -20.38
C PHE A 21 -30.84 -18.96 -20.07
N GLN A 22 -31.62 -19.29 -21.09
CA GLN A 22 -32.65 -20.32 -21.03
C GLN A 22 -31.99 -21.69 -21.20
N VAL A 23 -32.06 -22.54 -20.17
CA VAL A 23 -31.66 -23.95 -20.29
C VAL A 23 -32.91 -24.76 -20.62
N ALA A 24 -32.92 -25.43 -21.77
CA ALA A 24 -34.01 -26.31 -22.15
C ALA A 24 -33.97 -27.58 -21.29
N ALA A 25 -34.95 -27.74 -20.39
CA ALA A 25 -35.09 -28.96 -19.61
C ALA A 25 -35.52 -30.11 -20.53
N GLY A 26 -34.59 -31.04 -20.79
CA GLY A 26 -34.91 -32.33 -21.42
C GLY A 26 -35.93 -33.10 -20.58
N HIS A 27 -36.84 -33.81 -21.26
CA HIS A 27 -38.05 -34.44 -20.73
C HIS A 27 -37.90 -35.23 -19.43
N SER A 28 -38.92 -35.05 -18.57
CA SER A 28 -39.53 -36.05 -17.68
C SER A 28 -38.57 -37.08 -17.08
N ARG A 29 -37.79 -36.67 -16.09
CA ARG A 29 -37.22 -37.59 -15.12
C ARG A 29 -38.03 -37.45 -13.84
N GLU A 30 -38.68 -38.52 -13.39
CA GLU A 30 -39.29 -38.60 -12.06
C GLU A 30 -38.30 -38.05 -11.03
N LYS A 31 -38.61 -36.87 -10.49
CA LYS A 31 -37.80 -36.23 -9.46
C LYS A 31 -38.08 -36.96 -8.16
N THR A 32 -37.24 -37.93 -7.86
CA THR A 32 -37.12 -38.51 -6.53
C THR A 32 -36.56 -37.43 -5.58
N GLU A 33 -37.07 -37.34 -4.35
CA GLU A 33 -36.59 -36.38 -3.31
C GLU A 33 -35.07 -36.41 -3.12
N THR A 34 -34.43 -37.54 -3.44
CA THR A 34 -32.98 -37.71 -3.46
C THR A 34 -32.28 -36.85 -4.52
N ALA A 35 -32.86 -36.66 -5.71
CA ALA A 35 -32.27 -35.81 -6.75
C ALA A 35 -32.29 -34.32 -6.37
N GLU A 36 -33.37 -33.83 -5.77
CA GLU A 36 -33.47 -32.45 -5.27
C GLU A 36 -32.55 -32.20 -4.07
N ARG A 37 -32.39 -33.18 -3.17
CA ARG A 37 -31.39 -33.12 -2.09
C ARG A 37 -29.96 -33.06 -2.62
N THR A 38 -29.66 -33.75 -3.73
CA THR A 38 -28.32 -33.80 -4.32
C THR A 38 -27.99 -32.48 -5.02
N GLU A 39 -28.97 -31.89 -5.71
CA GLU A 39 -28.85 -30.56 -6.34
C GLU A 39 -28.68 -29.46 -5.29
N TYR A 40 -29.47 -29.49 -4.20
CA TYR A 40 -29.33 -28.53 -3.09
C TYR A 40 -27.98 -28.64 -2.37
N ALA A 41 -27.47 -29.87 -2.19
CA ALA A 41 -26.15 -30.10 -1.61
C ALA A 41 -25.03 -29.56 -2.51
N PHE A 42 -25.16 -29.68 -3.83
CA PHE A 42 -24.21 -29.12 -4.80
C PHE A 42 -24.16 -27.59 -4.70
N PHE A 43 -25.30 -26.90 -4.68
CA PHE A 43 -25.32 -25.42 -4.58
C PHE A 43 -24.81 -24.90 -3.24
N ARG A 44 -25.11 -25.57 -2.12
CA ARG A 44 -24.52 -25.19 -0.82
C ARG A 44 -23.02 -25.39 -0.78
N LYS A 45 -22.51 -26.46 -1.40
CA LYS A 45 -21.07 -26.67 -1.55
C LYS A 45 -20.44 -25.54 -2.37
N LEU A 46 -21.04 -25.21 -3.52
CA LEU A 46 -20.56 -24.12 -4.38
C LEU A 46 -20.54 -22.76 -3.66
N GLU A 47 -21.57 -22.44 -2.88
CA GLU A 47 -21.60 -21.21 -2.07
C GLU A 47 -20.51 -21.20 -1.00
N THR A 48 -20.25 -22.35 -0.37
CA THR A 48 -19.16 -22.51 0.61
C THR A 48 -17.80 -22.34 -0.06
N ASP A 49 -17.59 -22.96 -1.22
CA ASP A 49 -16.36 -22.88 -2.00
C ASP A 49 -16.10 -21.43 -2.46
N MET A 50 -17.15 -20.69 -2.84
CA MET A 50 -17.05 -19.28 -3.25
C MET A 50 -16.69 -18.36 -2.07
N ILE A 51 -17.30 -18.57 -0.89
CA ILE A 51 -16.96 -17.82 0.33
C ILE A 51 -15.52 -18.12 0.75
N GLN A 52 -15.07 -19.36 0.62
CA GLN A 52 -13.69 -19.74 0.94
C GLN A 52 -12.70 -19.08 -0.04
N ALA A 53 -12.98 -19.10 -1.34
CA ALA A 53 -12.14 -18.43 -2.34
C ALA A 53 -12.03 -16.92 -2.11
N GLU A 54 -13.13 -16.25 -1.71
CA GLU A 54 -13.11 -14.82 -1.38
C GLU A 54 -12.26 -14.52 -0.13
N ARG A 55 -12.29 -15.42 0.86
CA ARG A 55 -11.44 -15.32 2.06
C ARG A 55 -9.97 -15.51 1.71
N ASP A 56 -9.65 -16.54 0.93
CA ASP A 56 -8.29 -16.85 0.52
C ASP A 56 -7.68 -15.68 -0.28
N ALA A 57 -8.43 -15.12 -1.25
CA ALA A 57 -8.00 -13.94 -2.00
C ALA A 57 -7.77 -12.71 -1.11
N THR A 58 -8.64 -12.49 -0.12
CA THR A 58 -8.45 -11.38 0.84
C THR A 58 -7.22 -11.60 1.71
N GLU A 59 -6.94 -12.83 2.12
CA GLU A 59 -5.75 -13.18 2.92
C GLU A 59 -4.46 -13.02 2.09
N GLU A 60 -4.48 -13.45 0.84
CA GLU A 60 -3.38 -13.28 -0.12
C GLU A 60 -3.09 -11.80 -0.39
N ALA A 61 -4.10 -10.98 -0.71
CA ALA A 61 -3.93 -9.53 -0.88
C ALA A 61 -3.36 -8.87 0.39
N ASN A 62 -3.80 -9.28 1.58
CA ASN A 62 -3.23 -8.79 2.83
C ASN A 62 -1.78 -9.24 3.02
N HIS A 63 -1.40 -10.43 2.55
CA HIS A 63 -0.03 -10.91 2.57
C HIS A 63 0.85 -10.10 1.62
N GLU A 64 0.40 -9.85 0.40
CA GLU A 64 1.11 -9.04 -0.60
C GLU A 64 1.30 -7.60 -0.12
N ILE A 65 0.26 -6.97 0.45
CA ILE A 65 0.38 -5.62 1.05
C ILE A 65 1.46 -5.61 2.14
N LYS A 66 1.46 -6.62 3.02
CA LYS A 66 2.49 -6.74 4.08
C LYS A 66 3.87 -6.94 3.49
N ALA A 67 4.00 -7.75 2.44
CA ALA A 67 5.27 -8.00 1.77
C ALA A 67 5.80 -6.74 1.06
N ALA A 68 4.93 -5.99 0.39
CA ALA A 68 5.28 -4.76 -0.31
C ALA A 68 5.92 -3.72 0.64
N ILE A 69 5.43 -3.64 1.88
CA ILE A 69 5.92 -2.69 2.89
C ILE A 69 6.90 -3.30 3.90
N ALA A 70 7.25 -4.58 3.78
CA ALA A 70 8.11 -5.24 4.75
C ALA A 70 9.51 -4.60 4.77
N LEU A 71 10.02 -4.22 5.94
CA LEU A 71 11.41 -3.76 6.03
C LEU A 71 12.34 -4.97 5.90
N PRO A 72 13.52 -4.81 5.27
CA PRO A 72 14.54 -5.86 5.24
C PRO A 72 14.87 -6.36 6.66
N PRO A 73 15.05 -7.67 6.87
CA PRO A 73 15.52 -8.21 8.13
C PRO A 73 16.86 -7.60 8.57
N PRO A 74 17.08 -7.43 9.88
CA PRO A 74 18.33 -6.88 10.39
C PRO A 74 19.50 -7.80 10.02
N GLY A 75 20.57 -7.22 9.48
CA GLY A 75 21.75 -7.95 9.02
C GLY A 75 21.65 -8.49 7.59
N GLU A 76 20.58 -8.20 6.86
CA GLU A 76 20.56 -8.42 5.41
C GLU A 76 21.51 -7.43 4.73
N GLU A 77 22.47 -7.94 3.96
CA GLU A 77 23.39 -7.13 3.15
C GLU A 77 22.80 -6.89 1.75
N SER A 78 21.78 -6.02 1.70
CA SER A 78 21.20 -5.55 0.43
C SER A 78 21.25 -4.04 0.31
N SER A 79 21.19 -3.54 -0.93
CA SER A 79 21.11 -2.09 -1.19
C SER A 79 19.92 -1.47 -0.45
N LEU A 80 18.77 -2.16 -0.46
CA LEU A 80 17.57 -1.71 0.22
C LEU A 80 17.77 -1.65 1.74
N SER A 81 18.39 -2.66 2.35
CA SER A 81 18.74 -2.67 3.77
C SER A 81 19.55 -1.43 4.15
N ARG A 82 20.60 -1.14 3.37
CA ARG A 82 21.45 0.04 3.59
C ARG A 82 20.73 1.37 3.38
N ILE A 83 19.85 1.46 2.38
CA ILE A 83 19.00 2.64 2.14
C ILE A 83 18.12 2.90 3.36
N ILE A 84 17.49 1.85 3.89
CA ILE A 84 16.60 1.92 5.06
C ILE A 84 17.38 2.36 6.31
N ASP A 85 18.55 1.78 6.55
CA ASP A 85 19.42 2.15 7.67
C ASP A 85 19.90 3.61 7.57
N THR A 86 20.30 4.03 6.36
CA THR A 86 20.75 5.40 6.11
C THR A 86 19.62 6.40 6.36
N MET A 87 18.41 6.10 5.87
CA MET A 87 17.24 6.95 6.10
C MET A 87 16.85 6.98 7.59
N ASP A 88 16.87 5.86 8.31
CA ASP A 88 16.58 5.84 9.75
C ASP A 88 17.58 6.71 10.53
N ALA A 89 18.87 6.62 10.19
CA ALA A 89 19.91 7.47 10.77
C ALA A 89 19.65 8.97 10.50
N MET A 90 19.34 9.33 9.24
CA MET A 90 19.01 10.71 8.87
C MET A 90 17.79 11.25 9.62
N LEU A 91 16.73 10.45 9.76
CA LEU A 91 15.52 10.86 10.47
C LEU A 91 15.79 11.08 11.97
N ARG A 92 16.61 10.23 12.60
CA ARG A 92 17.04 10.39 14.00
C ARG A 92 17.90 11.63 14.19
N GLU A 93 18.85 11.85 13.29
CA GLU A 93 19.73 13.02 13.30
C GLU A 93 18.90 14.31 13.14
N ALA A 94 18.04 14.39 12.13
CA ALA A 94 17.15 15.53 11.90
C ALA A 94 16.22 15.81 13.10
N HIS A 95 15.70 14.75 13.75
CA HIS A 95 14.91 14.92 14.96
C HIS A 95 15.76 15.44 16.13
N SER A 96 17.02 15.02 16.26
CA SER A 96 17.91 15.52 17.32
C SER A 96 18.19 17.01 17.17
N TRP A 97 18.30 17.51 15.93
CA TRP A 97 18.52 18.93 15.64
C TRP A 97 17.38 19.82 16.14
N CYS A 98 16.14 19.32 16.23
CA CYS A 98 15.02 20.08 16.79
C CYS A 98 15.26 20.52 18.25
N PHE A 99 16.28 19.97 18.92
CA PHE A 99 16.67 20.26 20.30
C PHE A 99 18.12 20.76 20.43
N ASP A 100 18.81 21.02 19.32
CA ASP A 100 20.21 21.44 19.28
C ASP A 100 20.38 22.96 19.49
N GLY A 101 19.96 23.43 20.66
CA GLY A 101 20.06 24.83 21.04
C GLY A 101 18.99 25.74 20.41
N PRO A 102 19.07 27.07 20.66
CA PRO A 102 17.99 28.00 20.35
C PRO A 102 17.80 28.26 18.84
N ASP A 103 18.86 28.13 18.05
CA ASP A 103 18.82 28.41 16.61
C ASP A 103 18.19 27.27 15.80
N CYS A 104 18.11 26.07 16.38
CA CYS A 104 17.51 24.90 15.74
C CYS A 104 16.08 24.63 16.24
N MET A 105 15.54 25.49 17.11
CA MET A 105 14.15 25.42 17.54
C MET A 105 13.19 25.95 16.46
N LEU A 106 12.11 25.22 16.22
CA LEU A 106 11.02 25.70 15.37
C LEU A 106 10.45 27.01 15.93
N THR A 107 10.49 28.06 15.10
CA THR A 107 9.87 29.34 15.45
C THR A 107 8.37 29.17 15.71
N TRP A 108 7.80 30.02 16.56
CA TRP A 108 6.37 29.97 16.85
C TRP A 108 5.49 30.02 15.58
N PRO A 109 5.75 30.91 14.58
CA PRO A 109 5.03 30.89 13.31
C PRO A 109 5.11 29.55 12.58
N CYS A 110 6.29 28.93 12.48
CA CYS A 110 6.45 27.61 11.87
C CYS A 110 5.61 26.55 12.59
N ARG A 111 5.60 26.57 13.94
CA ARG A 111 4.80 25.64 14.74
C ARG A 111 3.30 25.78 14.51
N ILE A 112 2.81 27.00 14.26
CA ILE A 112 1.40 27.26 13.93
C ILE A 112 1.04 26.81 12.51
N VAL A 113 1.96 26.96 11.55
CA VAL A 113 1.74 26.43 10.20
C VAL A 113 1.69 24.91 10.23
N LEU A 114 2.64 24.28 10.92
CA LEU A 114 2.73 22.82 11.04
C LEU A 114 1.54 22.20 11.79
N SER A 115 0.94 22.91 12.76
CA SER A 115 -0.23 22.38 13.48
C SER A 115 -1.45 22.20 12.57
N ARG A 116 -1.52 22.88 11.42
CA ARG A 116 -2.60 22.70 10.43
C ARG A 116 -2.60 21.32 9.78
N PHE A 117 -1.48 20.62 9.85
CA PHE A 117 -1.32 19.27 9.29
C PHE A 117 -1.55 18.16 10.33
N GLN A 118 -1.88 18.52 11.59
CA GLN A 118 -2.25 17.54 12.61
C GLN A 118 -3.70 17.08 12.43
N SER A 119 -3.98 15.81 12.73
CA SER A 119 -5.32 15.24 12.64
C SER A 119 -6.31 15.98 13.56
N PRO A 120 -7.56 16.25 13.13
CA PRO A 120 -8.55 17.01 13.91
C PRO A 120 -9.00 16.34 15.22
N GLN A 121 -8.50 15.15 15.59
CA GLN A 121 -8.76 14.55 16.91
C GLN A 121 -8.27 15.42 18.10
N SER A 122 -7.48 16.46 17.84
CA SER A 122 -7.02 17.42 18.85
C SER A 122 -7.87 18.71 18.91
N GLU A 123 -9.10 18.71 18.37
CA GLU A 123 -10.09 19.77 18.62
C GLU A 123 -10.61 19.76 20.07
N SER A 124 -9.70 19.74 21.03
CA SER A 124 -10.00 20.15 22.39
C SER A 124 -10.13 21.68 22.40
N PHE A 125 -11.36 22.17 22.39
CA PHE A 125 -11.77 23.46 22.94
C PHE A 125 -11.04 24.72 22.39
N GLY A 126 -11.21 25.02 21.10
CA GLY A 126 -11.09 26.41 20.59
C GLY A 126 -9.71 27.08 20.65
N LYS A 127 -8.64 26.37 21.03
CA LYS A 127 -7.26 26.85 20.97
C LYS A 127 -6.42 25.93 20.10
N VAL A 128 -5.82 26.51 19.05
CA VAL A 128 -4.84 25.82 18.21
C VAL A 128 -3.65 25.44 19.08
N ARG A 129 -3.45 24.14 19.32
CA ARG A 129 -2.23 23.65 19.96
C ARG A 129 -1.08 23.78 18.94
N PRO A 130 -0.01 24.55 19.23
CA PRO A 130 1.11 24.68 18.31
C PRO A 130 1.78 23.31 18.14
N PHE A 131 2.34 23.05 16.95
CA PHE A 131 3.09 21.83 16.70
C PHE A 131 4.18 21.67 17.75
N ASP A 132 4.22 20.49 18.36
CA ASP A 132 5.26 20.14 19.31
C ASP A 132 6.28 19.25 18.59
N PRO A 133 7.55 19.66 18.44
CA PRO A 133 8.58 18.79 17.86
C PRO A 133 8.83 17.57 18.74
N TYR A 134 8.58 17.65 20.05
CA TYR A 134 8.72 16.49 20.92
C TYR A 134 7.69 15.41 20.58
N LYS A 135 8.17 14.18 20.49
CA LYS A 135 7.39 12.97 20.27
C LYS A 135 7.91 11.89 21.18
N GLU A 136 7.00 11.12 21.75
CA GLU A 136 7.38 9.97 22.56
C GLU A 136 8.15 8.95 21.68
N PRO A 137 9.12 8.21 22.25
CA PRO A 137 9.93 7.26 21.48
C PRO A 137 9.10 6.24 20.67
N GLY A 138 7.96 5.79 21.22
CA GLY A 138 7.04 4.90 20.52
C GLY A 138 6.42 5.54 19.29
N THR A 139 5.98 6.80 19.40
CA THR A 139 5.43 7.57 18.27
C THR A 139 6.48 7.81 17.19
N LEU A 140 7.72 8.14 17.57
CA LEU A 140 8.82 8.30 16.61
C LEU A 140 9.11 7.01 15.85
N LYS A 141 9.16 5.87 16.57
CA LYS A 141 9.33 4.57 15.94
C LYS A 141 8.24 4.28 14.91
N THR A 142 6.98 4.66 15.20
CA THR A 142 5.89 4.54 14.23
C THR A 142 6.08 5.46 13.03
N TYR A 143 6.40 6.73 13.24
CA TYR A 143 6.55 7.71 12.15
C TYR A 143 7.73 7.38 11.23
N PHE A 144 8.90 7.11 11.81
CA PHE A 144 10.07 6.68 11.04
C PHE A 144 9.78 5.36 10.34
N GLY A 145 9.20 4.39 11.05
CA GLY A 145 8.77 3.14 10.45
C GLY A 145 7.85 3.34 9.24
N THR A 146 6.88 4.26 9.29
CA THR A 146 6.03 4.57 8.14
C THR A 146 6.83 5.16 6.97
N ALA A 147 7.79 6.05 7.22
CA ALA A 147 8.64 6.61 6.18
C ALA A 147 9.52 5.54 5.51
N LEU A 148 10.14 4.67 6.30
CA LEU A 148 10.95 3.55 5.81
C LEU A 148 10.12 2.55 4.98
N ARG A 149 8.89 2.27 5.42
CA ARG A 149 7.96 1.42 4.66
C ARG A 149 7.56 2.04 3.32
N ALA A 150 7.48 3.37 3.25
CA ALA A 150 7.21 4.06 1.98
C ALA A 150 8.36 3.88 0.98
N LEU A 151 9.62 3.87 1.45
CA LEU A 151 10.78 3.57 0.62
C LEU A 151 10.76 2.12 0.12
N ALA A 152 10.49 1.15 1.01
CA ALA A 152 10.38 -0.25 0.65
C ALA A 152 9.24 -0.50 -0.37
N TYR A 153 8.11 0.19 -0.19
CA TYR A 153 7.01 0.15 -1.15
C TYR A 153 7.40 0.73 -2.51
N PHE A 154 8.04 1.90 -2.52
CA PHE A 154 8.50 2.51 -3.77
C PHE A 154 9.45 1.57 -4.51
N ASP A 155 10.42 1.00 -3.80
CA ASP A 155 11.40 0.06 -4.36
C ASP A 155 10.73 -1.10 -5.10
N ARG A 156 9.80 -1.77 -4.42
CA ARG A 156 9.19 -3.02 -4.90
C ARG A 156 8.06 -2.80 -5.90
N VAL A 157 7.33 -1.70 -5.78
CA VAL A 157 6.04 -1.54 -6.47
C VAL A 157 6.08 -0.40 -7.49
N ALA A 158 6.91 0.63 -7.29
CA ALA A 158 6.98 1.78 -8.21
C ALA A 158 8.24 1.76 -9.09
N ALA A 159 9.39 1.33 -8.56
CA ALA A 159 10.66 1.37 -9.27
C ALA A 159 10.97 0.08 -10.06
N THR A 160 10.37 -1.04 -9.67
CA THR A 160 10.58 -2.34 -10.29
C THR A 160 9.70 -2.48 -11.54
N PRO A 161 10.23 -2.93 -12.70
CA PRO A 161 9.45 -3.09 -13.92
C PRO A 161 8.52 -4.32 -13.88
N GLU A 162 8.84 -5.30 -13.05
CA GLU A 162 7.97 -6.44 -12.76
C GLU A 162 6.85 -6.06 -11.79
N TYR A 163 5.66 -6.61 -12.01
CA TYR A 163 4.55 -6.47 -11.07
C TYR A 163 4.83 -7.24 -9.78
N PHE A 164 4.60 -6.59 -8.66
CA PHE A 164 4.73 -7.15 -7.32
C PHE A 164 3.43 -7.83 -6.87
N PHE A 165 2.28 -7.23 -7.18
CA PHE A 165 0.96 -7.73 -6.81
C PHE A 165 0.42 -8.70 -7.86
N SER A 166 -0.15 -9.80 -7.37
CA SER A 166 -0.84 -10.77 -8.23
C SER A 166 -2.16 -10.19 -8.71
N PRO A 167 -2.58 -10.45 -9.97
CA PRO A 167 -3.89 -10.05 -10.44
C PRO A 167 -4.99 -10.94 -9.82
N ASP A 168 -5.99 -10.34 -9.18
CA ASP A 168 -7.19 -11.05 -8.69
C ASP A 168 -7.96 -11.72 -9.85
N THR A 169 -7.99 -11.05 -11.01
CA THR A 169 -8.56 -11.53 -12.28
C THR A 169 -7.78 -10.92 -13.45
N GLU A 170 -7.91 -11.46 -14.67
CA GLU A 170 -7.21 -10.93 -15.86
C GLU A 170 -7.47 -9.42 -16.12
N ASP A 171 -8.60 -8.89 -15.65
CA ASP A 171 -9.00 -7.49 -15.80
C ASP A 171 -8.77 -6.63 -14.53
N SER A 172 -8.18 -7.20 -13.47
CA SER A 172 -7.97 -6.50 -12.21
C SER A 172 -6.88 -5.43 -12.32
N ARG A 173 -7.14 -4.25 -11.74
CA ARG A 173 -6.16 -3.17 -11.65
C ARG A 173 -5.35 -3.32 -10.38
N ARG A 174 -4.05 -3.46 -10.55
CA ARG A 174 -3.07 -3.49 -9.46
C ARG A 174 -2.63 -2.07 -9.08
N PRO A 175 -2.06 -1.88 -7.87
CA PRO A 175 -1.48 -0.60 -7.48
C PRO A 175 -0.51 -0.02 -8.51
N GLU A 176 0.33 -0.87 -9.11
CA GLU A 176 1.30 -0.58 -10.17
C GLU A 176 0.64 0.03 -11.41
N ASP A 177 -0.54 -0.46 -11.81
CA ASP A 177 -1.25 0.02 -13.01
C ASP A 177 -1.76 1.46 -12.84
N SER A 178 -1.89 1.91 -11.58
CA SER A 178 -2.34 3.26 -11.24
C SER A 178 -1.18 4.22 -10.96
N MET A 179 -0.03 3.72 -10.50
CA MET A 179 1.11 4.56 -10.18
C MET A 179 1.83 5.04 -11.43
N LYS A 180 2.31 6.28 -11.38
CA LYS A 180 3.12 6.89 -12.43
C LYS A 180 4.26 7.67 -11.79
N PRO A 181 5.30 6.99 -11.26
CA PRO A 181 6.49 7.68 -10.81
C PRO A 181 7.05 8.53 -11.96
N THR A 182 7.57 9.71 -11.64
CA THR A 182 8.18 10.58 -12.66
C THR A 182 9.55 10.04 -13.05
N GLU A 183 10.06 10.47 -14.21
CA GLU A 183 11.40 10.05 -14.63
C GLU A 183 12.47 10.52 -13.63
N GLU A 184 12.29 11.71 -13.06
CA GLU A 184 13.18 12.25 -12.01
C GLU A 184 13.15 11.39 -10.74
N GLN A 185 11.97 10.91 -10.34
CA GLN A 185 11.85 10.00 -9.19
C GLN A 185 12.56 8.68 -9.45
N LEU A 186 12.43 8.13 -10.66
CA LEU A 186 13.08 6.88 -11.04
C LEU A 186 14.60 7.04 -11.15
N GLU A 187 15.08 8.14 -11.73
CA GLU A 187 16.52 8.42 -11.84
C GLU A 187 17.16 8.65 -10.47
N ALA A 188 16.54 9.47 -9.62
CA ALA A 188 17.01 9.69 -8.26
C ALA A 188 17.05 8.37 -7.47
N TRP A 189 16.04 7.50 -7.64
CA TRP A 189 16.05 6.17 -7.00
C TRP A 189 17.14 5.24 -7.53
N ARG A 190 17.41 5.27 -8.85
CA ARG A 190 18.53 4.52 -9.45
C ARG A 190 19.88 4.98 -8.89
N GLU A 191 20.07 6.29 -8.72
CA GLU A 191 21.29 6.84 -8.12
C GLU A 191 21.44 6.38 -6.67
N VAL A 192 20.37 6.47 -5.86
CA VAL A 192 20.34 5.96 -4.48
C VAL A 192 20.78 4.49 -4.42
N HIS A 193 20.25 3.64 -5.29
CA HIS A 193 20.65 2.22 -5.38
C HIS A 193 22.10 2.01 -5.81
N MET A 194 22.59 2.83 -6.73
CA MET A 194 23.97 2.77 -7.18
C MET A 194 24.93 3.13 -6.05
N LEU A 195 24.66 4.21 -5.32
CA LEU A 195 25.44 4.65 -4.16
C LEU A 195 25.36 3.67 -2.98
N ALA A 196 24.17 3.10 -2.73
CA ALA A 196 24.00 2.08 -1.69
C ALA A 196 24.80 0.80 -1.98
N ARG A 197 24.92 0.42 -3.26
CA ARG A 197 25.75 -0.72 -3.69
C ARG A 197 27.25 -0.43 -3.63
N SER A 198 27.68 0.75 -4.09
CA SER A 198 29.11 1.09 -4.10
C SER A 198 29.68 1.12 -2.68
N ALA A 199 28.90 1.62 -1.72
CA ALA A 199 29.31 1.71 -0.32
C ALA A 199 29.43 0.34 0.40
N LEU A 200 29.01 -0.77 -0.21
CA LEU A 200 29.29 -2.13 0.27
C LEU A 200 30.76 -2.52 0.07
N SER A 201 31.44 -1.89 -0.90
CA SER A 201 32.89 -1.99 -1.05
C SER A 201 33.52 -1.00 -0.07
N HIS A 202 33.80 -1.46 1.16
CA HIS A 202 34.43 -0.71 2.24
C HIS A 202 35.43 0.34 1.74
N GLU A 203 35.01 1.62 1.64
CA GLU A 203 35.78 2.84 1.87
C GLU A 203 34.98 4.07 1.40
N HIS A 204 35.24 5.22 2.02
CA HIS A 204 34.74 6.57 1.70
C HIS A 204 33.46 7.04 2.43
N LYS A 205 33.65 7.80 3.53
CA LYS A 205 32.65 8.71 4.12
C LYS A 205 31.98 9.64 3.09
N ALA A 206 32.67 9.96 2.00
CA ALA A 206 32.13 10.78 0.92
C ALA A 206 30.94 10.10 0.22
N ASP A 207 30.95 8.77 0.08
CA ASP A 207 29.85 8.04 -0.56
C ASP A 207 28.63 7.95 0.35
N GLU A 208 28.85 7.89 1.67
CA GLU A 208 27.76 7.97 2.66
C GLU A 208 27.03 9.32 2.60
N GLU A 209 27.77 10.43 2.57
CA GLU A 209 27.16 11.76 2.43
C GLU A 209 26.46 11.96 1.09
N ARG A 210 27.01 11.40 0.00
CA ARG A 210 26.32 11.41 -1.30
C ARG A 210 25.01 10.61 -1.26
N LEU A 211 25.01 9.44 -0.62
CA LEU A 211 23.80 8.64 -0.44
C LEU A 211 22.73 9.42 0.36
N LYS A 212 23.11 10.08 1.45
CA LYS A 212 22.20 10.92 2.24
C LYS A 212 21.59 12.04 1.40
N ASN A 213 22.42 12.76 0.63
CA ASN A 213 21.94 13.85 -0.22
C ASN A 213 20.99 13.35 -1.32
N SER A 214 21.33 12.24 -1.99
CA SER A 214 20.49 11.64 -3.02
C SER A 214 19.17 11.12 -2.44
N LEU A 215 19.18 10.53 -1.24
CA LEU A 215 17.96 10.14 -0.53
C LEU A 215 17.08 11.32 -0.16
N LEU A 216 17.67 12.44 0.28
CA LEU A 216 16.94 13.66 0.59
C LEU A 216 16.27 14.23 -0.66
N GLU A 217 17.00 14.31 -1.78
CA GLU A 217 16.47 14.76 -3.07
C GLU A 217 15.31 13.87 -3.53
N PHE A 218 15.50 12.56 -3.49
CA PHE A 218 14.45 11.60 -3.81
C PHE A 218 13.21 11.78 -2.92
N TRP A 219 13.39 11.95 -1.60
CA TRP A 219 12.28 12.17 -0.67
C TRP A 219 11.51 13.46 -1.00
N MET A 220 12.22 14.52 -1.36
CA MET A 220 11.60 15.77 -1.79
C MET A 220 10.83 15.61 -3.11
N LEU A 221 11.33 14.81 -4.06
CA LEU A 221 10.59 14.47 -5.28
C LEU A 221 9.33 13.64 -4.99
N LEU A 222 9.35 12.74 -4.01
CA LEU A 222 8.16 12.00 -3.58
C LEU A 222 7.09 12.91 -2.99
N VAL A 223 7.49 13.80 -2.07
CA VAL A 223 6.56 14.74 -1.39
C VAL A 223 6.06 15.80 -2.36
N GLY A 224 6.90 16.25 -3.28
CA GLY A 224 6.59 17.28 -4.29
C GLY A 224 5.84 16.77 -5.52
N HIS A 225 5.47 15.48 -5.57
CA HIS A 225 4.80 14.90 -6.73
C HIS A 225 3.48 15.65 -7.05
N GLN A 226 3.38 16.18 -8.26
CA GLN A 226 2.19 16.91 -8.69
C GLN A 226 1.06 15.94 -9.04
N THR A 227 0.05 15.89 -8.17
CA THR A 227 -1.16 15.12 -8.44
C THR A 227 -2.15 15.99 -9.19
N GLU A 228 -2.40 15.67 -10.46
CA GLU A 228 -3.51 16.24 -11.21
C GLU A 228 -4.85 15.61 -10.76
N SER A 229 -5.77 15.35 -11.71
CA SER A 229 -7.05 14.67 -11.46
C SER A 229 -6.92 13.25 -10.91
N ARG A 230 -5.73 12.63 -10.98
CA ARG A 230 -5.47 11.24 -10.59
C ARG A 230 -4.48 11.17 -9.43
N ARG A 231 -5.01 11.27 -8.21
CA ARG A 231 -4.20 11.30 -6.96
C ARG A 231 -3.31 10.09 -6.76
N TYR A 232 -3.76 8.90 -7.17
CA TYR A 232 -3.01 7.64 -7.01
C TYR A 232 -1.89 7.44 -8.04
N HIS A 233 -1.68 8.38 -8.96
CA HIS A 233 -0.44 8.43 -9.73
C HIS A 233 0.77 8.69 -8.84
N SER A 234 0.59 9.44 -7.73
CA SER A 234 1.63 9.65 -6.73
C SER A 234 1.95 8.35 -6.01
N PRO A 235 3.21 7.89 -6.04
CA PRO A 235 3.62 6.70 -5.30
C PRO A 235 3.34 6.83 -3.79
N LEU A 236 3.55 8.02 -3.23
CA LEU A 236 3.31 8.30 -1.81
C LEU A 236 1.82 8.24 -1.45
N LEU A 237 0.93 8.80 -2.28
CA LEU A 237 -0.52 8.71 -2.01
C LEU A 237 -1.06 7.31 -2.25
N SER A 238 -0.52 6.57 -3.22
CA SER A 238 -0.84 5.16 -3.44
C SER A 238 -0.48 4.32 -2.22
N PHE A 239 0.74 4.50 -1.68
CA PHE A 239 1.16 3.90 -0.41
C PHE A 239 0.21 4.22 0.75
N CYS A 240 -0.16 5.50 0.94
CA CYS A 240 -1.10 5.91 1.99
C CYS A 240 -2.49 5.28 1.82
N ALA A 241 -2.97 5.15 0.57
CA ALA A 241 -4.24 4.50 0.27
C ALA A 241 -4.19 3.01 0.62
N MET A 242 -3.10 2.34 0.27
CA MET A 242 -2.87 0.93 0.60
C MET A 242 -2.84 0.70 2.12
N LEU A 243 -2.19 1.56 2.91
CA LEU A 243 -2.21 1.48 4.38
C LEU A 243 -3.61 1.66 4.98
N SER A 244 -4.53 2.27 4.23
CA SER A 244 -5.92 2.49 4.67
C SER A 244 -6.83 1.28 4.40
N ILE A 245 -6.35 0.27 3.67
CA ILE A 245 -7.05 -0.99 3.46
C ILE A 245 -7.08 -1.72 4.81
N LYS A 246 -8.24 -1.70 5.46
CA LYS A 246 -8.43 -2.44 6.70
C LYS A 246 -8.39 -3.93 6.38
N PRO A 247 -7.61 -4.75 7.11
CA PRO A 247 -7.85 -6.18 7.09
C PRO A 247 -9.29 -6.38 7.54
N SER A 248 -10.07 -7.15 6.77
CA SER A 248 -11.45 -7.44 7.12
C SER A 248 -11.44 -8.06 8.51
N THR A 249 -11.96 -7.31 9.49
CA THR A 249 -12.10 -7.79 10.85
C THR A 249 -13.37 -8.62 10.84
N GLN A 250 -13.21 -9.94 10.86
CA GLN A 250 -14.32 -10.86 11.10
C GLN A 250 -14.89 -10.57 12.49
N ASN A 251 -16.16 -10.22 12.56
CA ASN A 251 -17.02 -10.41 13.73
C ASN A 251 -17.83 -11.70 13.52
#